data_AF-A0A957EN26-F1
#
_entry.id   AF-A0A957EN26-F1
#
_cell.length_a   1.000
_cell.length_b   1.000
_cell.length_c   1.000
_cell.angle_alpha   90.00
_cell.angle_beta   90.00
_cell.angle_gamma   90.00
#
_symmetry.space_group_name_H-M   'P 1'
#
loop_
_entity.id
_entity.type
_entity.pdbx_description
1 polymer ?
#
loop_
_entity_poly.entity_id
_entity_poly.type
_entity_poly.pdbx_seq_one_letter_code
_entity_poly.pdbx_strand_id
1 'polypeptide(L)'
;KGGTFDVDAHHELAHHIATEGMVLLKNDGLLPLKGQQQIAIIGRSAEHAHFQGGGSSHINPTKVAVPFKEFQAQAEGAELTYAEGYPTDNSFRQDMIDAAVTLAQSADVAVLYIALPTFKESEGYDRTDLDLTDQQVALIKAVAQVQPKTVVVLNNGAPVAVREWIDDVAALLEGWMMGQAGGIAIADVLFGKVNPCGKLAETFPSKLADTPSHLNWPGDAGSVHYGEGLFIGYRYYDAKEMSVQYPFGYGLSYTTFEYSNPQVSASSFKDVDGVTVTVDVTNTGNMAGKEIVQVYVHDQKSGLVRPYKELKGFAKVELQPGETKTVSVDLDFRAFAFYHPEYKQWITEDGEFDLLIAASAADIRHTLAVTLESTLDLPCLLDKESTIREWMADPRGRAIFGPFYAQMEAESRKMFGGDDERYGNDGAIGMDVMEMFSDMPLVSVLMFQQHALPMHPEDMVAGLLQQVHN
;
A
#
# COMPACT_ATOMS: atom_id res chain seq x y z
N LYS A 1 33.01 -9.67 -17.83
CA LYS A 1 32.99 -11.15 -17.75
C LYS A 1 34.44 -11.63 -17.59
N GLY A 2 34.72 -12.52 -16.63
CA GLY A 2 36.08 -13.04 -16.38
C GLY A 2 36.90 -12.32 -15.30
N GLY A 3 36.29 -11.38 -14.55
CA GLY A 3 36.91 -10.83 -13.34
C GLY A 3 36.69 -11.76 -12.15
N THR A 4 37.65 -11.81 -11.22
CA THR A 4 37.47 -12.47 -9.93
C THR A 4 36.63 -11.58 -9.01
N PHE A 5 35.76 -12.18 -8.22
CA PHE A 5 35.01 -11.52 -7.17
C PHE A 5 35.02 -12.39 -5.93
N ASP A 6 34.74 -11.79 -4.77
CA ASP A 6 34.69 -12.50 -3.51
C ASP A 6 33.32 -13.19 -3.37
N VAL A 7 33.31 -14.51 -3.59
CA VAL A 7 32.10 -15.33 -3.55
C VAL A 7 31.47 -15.32 -2.17
N ASP A 8 32.29 -15.29 -1.12
CA ASP A 8 31.83 -15.40 0.27
C ASP A 8 31.26 -14.06 0.73
N ALA A 9 31.96 -12.96 0.47
CA ALA A 9 31.44 -11.62 0.76
C ALA A 9 30.12 -11.32 0.03
N HIS A 10 29.97 -11.78 -1.21
CA HIS A 10 28.71 -11.61 -1.95
C HIS A 10 27.59 -12.51 -1.41
N HIS A 11 27.93 -13.71 -0.91
CA HIS A 11 26.94 -14.58 -0.26
C HIS A 11 26.46 -13.98 1.06
N GLU A 12 27.37 -13.41 1.87
CA GLU A 12 27.00 -12.68 3.09
C GLU A 12 26.19 -11.42 2.80
N LEU A 13 26.47 -10.71 1.70
CA LEU A 13 25.62 -9.59 1.29
C LEU A 13 24.21 -10.08 0.90
N ALA A 14 24.10 -11.19 0.17
CA ALA A 14 22.80 -11.79 -0.15
C ALA A 14 22.06 -12.24 1.12
N HIS A 15 22.78 -12.80 2.09
CA HIS A 15 22.25 -13.15 3.40
C HIS A 15 21.69 -11.92 4.13
N HIS A 16 22.46 -10.83 4.20
CA HIS A 16 22.01 -9.58 4.82
C HIS A 16 20.75 -9.02 4.15
N ILE A 17 20.75 -8.90 2.81
CA ILE A 17 19.57 -8.43 2.05
C ILE A 17 18.35 -9.31 2.33
N ALA A 18 18.54 -10.63 2.40
CA ALA A 18 17.47 -11.56 2.72
C ALA A 18 16.89 -11.28 4.13
N THR A 19 17.73 -11.12 5.14
CA THR A 19 17.24 -10.84 6.51
C THR A 19 16.47 -9.52 6.64
N GLU A 20 16.81 -8.52 5.81
CA GLU A 20 16.18 -7.19 5.82
C GLU A 20 14.80 -7.15 5.12
N GLY A 21 14.53 -8.12 4.22
CA GLY A 21 13.35 -8.13 3.36
C GLY A 21 12.20 -9.04 3.82
N MET A 22 12.45 -9.96 4.76
CA MET A 22 11.41 -10.85 5.27
C MET A 22 10.41 -10.11 6.14
N VAL A 23 9.13 -10.48 6.02
CA VAL A 23 8.03 -9.81 6.71
C VAL A 23 7.35 -10.79 7.65
N LEU A 24 7.41 -10.51 8.95
CA LEU A 24 6.63 -11.26 9.93
C LEU A 24 5.19 -10.75 9.88
N LEU A 25 4.25 -11.58 9.43
CA LEU A 25 2.86 -11.19 9.21
C LEU A 25 1.97 -11.50 10.42
N LYS A 26 2.21 -12.62 11.09
CA LYS A 26 1.51 -13.04 12.31
C LYS A 26 2.51 -13.63 13.30
N ASN A 27 2.33 -13.34 14.59
CA ASN A 27 3.07 -13.99 15.67
C ASN A 27 2.33 -13.88 17.01
N ASP A 28 1.76 -14.98 17.47
CA ASP A 28 1.04 -15.07 18.76
C ASP A 28 2.01 -15.31 19.95
N GLY A 29 3.24 -14.80 19.83
CA GLY A 29 4.33 -14.96 20.81
C GLY A 29 5.12 -16.27 20.67
N LEU A 30 4.93 -17.03 19.60
CA LEU A 30 5.66 -18.28 19.34
C LEU A 30 7.08 -18.02 18.82
N LEU A 31 7.24 -17.04 17.93
CA LEU A 31 8.54 -16.66 17.40
C LEU A 31 9.19 -15.55 18.23
N PRO A 32 10.53 -15.56 18.41
CA PRO A 32 11.46 -16.57 17.90
C PRO A 32 11.40 -17.90 18.67
N LEU A 33 11.70 -19.01 17.98
CA LEU A 33 11.79 -20.35 18.56
C LEU A 33 12.93 -20.41 19.58
N LYS A 34 12.59 -20.74 20.83
CA LYS A 34 13.50 -20.88 21.96
C LYS A 34 13.08 -22.03 22.85
N GLY A 35 14.00 -22.97 23.07
CA GLY A 35 13.86 -24.04 24.07
C GLY A 35 12.98 -25.23 23.66
N GLN A 36 12.54 -25.31 22.39
CA GLN A 36 11.88 -26.50 21.85
C GLN A 36 12.90 -27.63 21.72
N GLN A 37 12.54 -28.84 22.13
CA GLN A 37 13.38 -30.04 22.05
C GLN A 37 13.06 -30.86 20.81
N GLN A 38 11.81 -30.85 20.34
CA GLN A 38 11.40 -31.56 19.13
C GLN A 38 10.73 -30.60 18.16
N ILE A 39 11.29 -30.47 16.96
CA ILE A 39 10.81 -29.57 15.92
C ILE A 39 10.46 -30.39 14.69
N ALA A 40 9.19 -30.37 14.26
CA ALA A 40 8.77 -31.00 13.01
C ALA A 40 8.92 -29.99 11.86
N ILE A 41 9.86 -30.26 10.95
CA ILE A 41 10.01 -29.48 9.71
C ILE A 41 9.20 -30.15 8.61
N ILE A 42 8.21 -29.46 8.07
CA ILE A 42 7.27 -30.02 7.11
C ILE A 42 7.30 -29.16 5.85
N GLY A 43 7.40 -29.79 4.69
CA GLY A 43 7.42 -29.10 3.40
C GLY A 43 8.70 -29.35 2.63
N ARG A 44 8.55 -29.87 1.40
CA ARG A 44 9.66 -30.28 0.53
C ARG A 44 10.70 -29.20 0.30
N SER A 45 10.29 -27.93 0.36
CA SER A 45 11.16 -26.79 0.07
C SER A 45 12.15 -26.49 1.20
N ALA A 46 12.00 -27.13 2.37
CA ALA A 46 13.02 -27.11 3.41
C ALA A 46 14.29 -27.87 2.98
N GLU A 47 14.18 -29.00 2.27
CA GLU A 47 15.33 -29.73 1.71
C GLU A 47 15.66 -29.31 0.27
N HIS A 48 14.66 -28.85 -0.49
CA HIS A 48 14.79 -28.41 -1.88
C HIS A 48 14.53 -26.91 -1.98
N ALA A 49 15.55 -26.12 -1.62
CA ALA A 49 15.45 -24.66 -1.51
C ALA A 49 14.73 -24.04 -2.73
N HIS A 50 13.64 -23.33 -2.46
CA HIS A 50 12.93 -22.52 -3.45
C HIS A 50 13.25 -21.05 -3.18
N PHE A 51 14.07 -20.45 -4.04
CA PHE A 51 14.72 -19.18 -3.72
C PHE A 51 14.68 -18.14 -4.86
N GLN A 52 14.14 -18.49 -6.02
CA GLN A 52 14.03 -17.59 -7.17
C GLN A 52 12.88 -18.01 -8.08
N GLY A 53 12.42 -17.07 -8.90
CA GLY A 53 11.41 -17.31 -9.93
C GLY A 53 11.95 -18.12 -11.11
N GLY A 54 11.02 -18.70 -11.88
CA GLY A 54 11.32 -19.35 -13.16
C GLY A 54 11.52 -18.36 -14.31
N GLY A 55 12.01 -18.85 -15.45
CA GLY A 55 12.17 -18.06 -16.67
C GLY A 55 13.52 -17.35 -16.80
N SER A 56 13.53 -16.23 -17.50
CA SER A 56 14.71 -15.45 -17.89
C SER A 56 15.45 -14.82 -16.72
N SER A 57 14.78 -14.65 -15.58
CA SER A 57 15.38 -14.21 -14.31
C SER A 57 16.16 -15.31 -13.58
N HIS A 58 16.12 -16.56 -14.05
CA HIS A 58 16.78 -17.67 -13.37
C HIS A 58 18.31 -17.53 -13.43
N ILE A 59 18.95 -17.54 -12.26
CA ILE A 59 20.40 -17.44 -12.11
C ILE A 59 20.96 -18.79 -11.65
N ASN A 60 22.15 -19.16 -12.16
CA ASN A 60 22.95 -20.24 -11.58
C ASN A 60 23.70 -19.71 -10.36
N PRO A 61 23.29 -20.05 -9.13
CA PRO A 61 23.86 -19.47 -7.91
C PRO A 61 25.29 -19.98 -7.67
N THR A 62 26.09 -19.20 -6.94
CA THR A 62 27.43 -19.66 -6.52
C THR A 62 27.34 -20.64 -5.36
N LYS A 63 26.39 -20.42 -4.44
CA LYS A 63 26.13 -21.23 -3.24
C LYS A 63 24.67 -21.13 -2.87
N VAL A 64 24.02 -22.25 -2.56
CA VAL A 64 22.64 -22.28 -2.08
C VAL A 64 22.60 -22.79 -0.65
N ALA A 65 22.05 -21.97 0.25
CA ALA A 65 21.71 -22.37 1.60
C ALA A 65 20.45 -23.24 1.59
N VAL A 66 20.54 -24.46 2.15
CA VAL A 66 19.40 -25.38 2.23
C VAL A 66 18.71 -25.19 3.57
N PRO A 67 17.45 -24.72 3.62
CA PRO A 67 16.80 -24.33 4.88
C PRO A 67 16.87 -25.37 5.99
N PHE A 68 16.59 -26.65 5.68
CA PHE A 68 16.64 -27.73 6.68
C PHE A 68 18.03 -27.88 7.32
N LYS A 69 19.11 -27.73 6.55
CA LYS A 69 20.48 -27.78 7.07
C LYS A 69 20.78 -26.57 7.96
N GLU A 70 20.30 -25.40 7.56
CA GLU A 70 20.46 -24.19 8.38
C GLU A 70 19.65 -24.30 9.68
N PHE A 71 18.45 -24.87 9.66
CA PHE A 71 17.68 -25.13 10.87
C PHE A 71 18.41 -26.10 11.80
N GLN A 72 18.98 -27.18 11.29
CA GLN A 72 19.79 -28.11 12.08
C GLN A 72 21.02 -27.44 12.70
N ALA A 73 21.67 -26.52 11.97
CA ALA A 73 22.82 -25.79 12.47
C ALA A 73 22.47 -24.78 13.58
N GLN A 74 21.22 -24.29 13.63
CA GLN A 74 20.79 -23.28 14.60
C GLN A 74 20.00 -23.83 15.79
N ALA A 75 19.31 -24.96 15.60
CA ALA A 75 18.48 -25.57 16.63
C ALA A 75 19.35 -26.38 17.63
N GLU A 76 20.23 -25.68 18.36
CA GLU A 76 21.15 -26.31 19.30
C GLU A 76 20.42 -27.18 20.33
N GLY A 77 20.68 -28.50 20.28
CA GLY A 77 20.11 -29.47 21.22
C GLY A 77 18.67 -29.90 20.93
N ALA A 78 18.05 -29.41 19.84
CA ALA A 78 16.75 -29.88 19.40
C ALA A 78 16.89 -31.01 18.36
N GLU A 79 15.98 -31.99 18.42
CA GLU A 79 15.80 -33.00 17.41
C GLU A 79 14.85 -32.49 16.32
N LEU A 80 15.33 -32.46 15.08
CA LEU A 80 14.55 -32.06 13.91
C LEU A 80 14.07 -33.30 13.16
N THR A 81 12.77 -33.41 12.97
CA THR A 81 12.16 -34.39 12.07
C THR A 81 11.74 -33.72 10.77
N TYR A 82 11.58 -34.51 9.71
CA TYR A 82 11.25 -33.99 8.38
C TYR A 82 10.17 -34.81 7.67
N ALA A 83 9.20 -34.13 7.04
CA ALA A 83 8.29 -34.69 6.06
C ALA A 83 8.12 -33.76 4.85
N GLU A 84 8.00 -34.31 3.64
CA GLU A 84 7.84 -33.51 2.42
C GLU A 84 6.52 -32.72 2.37
N GLY A 85 5.42 -33.23 2.92
CA GLY A 85 4.12 -32.55 3.02
C GLY A 85 3.33 -32.32 1.71
N TYR A 86 3.99 -31.96 0.61
CA TYR A 86 3.36 -31.69 -0.69
C TYR A 86 4.25 -32.12 -1.89
N PRO A 87 3.64 -32.56 -3.03
CA PRO A 87 4.38 -33.01 -4.20
C PRO A 87 4.94 -31.85 -5.04
N THR A 88 5.74 -32.15 -6.07
CA THR A 88 6.24 -31.15 -7.04
C THR A 88 5.18 -30.64 -8.00
N ASP A 89 4.13 -31.44 -8.21
CA ASP A 89 3.06 -31.19 -9.16
C ASP A 89 1.78 -30.76 -8.42
N ASN A 90 0.67 -30.67 -9.15
CA ASN A 90 -0.63 -30.29 -8.58
C ASN A 90 -1.45 -31.51 -8.08
N SER A 91 -0.81 -32.66 -7.82
CA SER A 91 -1.52 -33.84 -7.32
C SER A 91 -1.89 -33.69 -5.83
N PHE A 92 -3.02 -34.27 -5.45
CA PHE A 92 -3.44 -34.36 -4.05
C PHE A 92 -2.99 -35.70 -3.45
N ARG A 93 -2.23 -35.65 -2.36
CA ARG A 93 -1.54 -36.79 -1.73
C ARG A 93 -1.80 -36.81 -0.24
N GLN A 94 -2.86 -37.53 0.15
CA GLN A 94 -3.25 -37.68 1.55
C GLN A 94 -2.17 -38.35 2.40
N ASP A 95 -1.44 -39.31 1.85
CA ASP A 95 -0.37 -40.03 2.55
C ASP A 95 0.77 -39.10 3.01
N MET A 96 1.05 -38.03 2.23
CA MET A 96 2.05 -37.01 2.62
C MET A 96 1.54 -36.13 3.76
N ILE A 97 0.23 -35.84 3.80
CA ILE A 97 -0.41 -35.09 4.88
C ILE A 97 -0.39 -35.94 6.17
N ASP A 98 -0.78 -37.21 6.08
CA ASP A 98 -0.83 -38.12 7.24
C ASP A 98 0.56 -38.29 7.88
N ALA A 99 1.61 -38.38 7.06
CA ALA A 99 2.99 -38.43 7.53
C ALA A 99 3.39 -37.13 8.27
N ALA A 100 3.06 -35.96 7.69
CA ALA A 100 3.33 -34.67 8.31
C ALA A 100 2.58 -34.48 9.64
N VAL A 101 1.30 -34.88 9.69
CA VAL A 101 0.46 -34.87 10.90
C VAL A 101 1.07 -35.74 12.00
N THR A 102 1.54 -36.94 11.66
CA THR A 102 2.17 -37.86 12.62
C THR A 102 3.42 -37.25 13.28
N LEU A 103 4.27 -36.58 12.49
CA LEU A 103 5.45 -35.90 13.03
C LEU A 103 5.06 -34.68 13.87
N ALA A 104 4.12 -33.87 13.40
CA ALA A 104 3.66 -32.68 14.10
C ALA A 104 3.04 -32.98 15.48
N GLN A 105 2.31 -34.10 15.59
CA GLN A 105 1.73 -34.58 16.85
C GLN A 105 2.78 -34.90 17.93
N SER A 106 3.97 -35.33 17.51
CA SER A 106 5.03 -35.73 18.43
C SER A 106 5.95 -34.57 18.81
N ALA A 107 5.92 -33.47 18.06
CA ALA A 107 6.81 -32.32 18.23
C ALA A 107 6.30 -31.28 19.24
N ASP A 108 7.19 -30.40 19.69
CA ASP A 108 6.84 -29.21 20.49
C ASP A 108 6.31 -28.07 19.61
N VAL A 109 6.71 -28.06 18.33
CA VAL A 109 6.38 -27.05 17.32
C VAL A 109 6.46 -27.67 15.93
N ALA A 110 5.58 -27.24 15.02
CA ALA A 110 5.67 -27.57 13.61
C ALA A 110 6.04 -26.32 12.79
N VAL A 111 7.03 -26.44 11.91
CA VAL A 111 7.41 -25.40 10.96
C VAL A 111 7.09 -25.90 9.55
N LEU A 112 6.06 -25.31 8.94
CA LEU A 112 5.65 -25.60 7.57
C LEU A 112 6.36 -24.65 6.62
N TYR A 113 7.24 -25.19 5.79
CA TYR A 113 7.96 -24.46 4.75
C TYR A 113 7.23 -24.63 3.42
N ILE A 114 6.46 -23.62 3.02
CA ILE A 114 5.54 -23.66 1.89
C ILE A 114 6.03 -22.74 0.79
N ALA A 115 6.40 -23.32 -0.35
CA ALA A 115 6.77 -22.55 -1.55
C ALA A 115 5.70 -22.68 -2.64
N LEU A 116 5.36 -21.56 -3.30
CA LEU A 116 4.48 -21.61 -4.46
C LEU A 116 5.23 -22.31 -5.62
N PRO A 117 4.66 -23.36 -6.23
CA PRO A 117 5.38 -24.14 -7.21
C PRO A 117 5.56 -23.36 -8.52
N THR A 118 6.63 -23.68 -9.27
CA THR A 118 7.00 -22.98 -10.51
C THR A 118 5.97 -23.11 -11.63
N PHE A 119 5.00 -24.02 -11.55
CA PHE A 119 3.88 -24.11 -12.50
C PHE A 119 2.76 -23.11 -12.18
N LYS A 120 2.72 -22.54 -10.97
CA LYS A 120 1.82 -21.44 -10.61
C LYS A 120 2.47 -20.09 -10.86
N GLU A 121 3.78 -19.95 -10.65
CA GLU A 121 4.47 -18.67 -10.77
C GLU A 121 5.77 -18.80 -11.60
N SER A 122 5.71 -18.34 -12.85
CA SER A 122 6.85 -18.30 -13.77
C SER A 122 6.61 -17.27 -14.88
N GLU A 123 7.68 -16.87 -15.55
CA GLU A 123 7.61 -16.07 -16.77
C GLU A 123 6.73 -16.73 -17.85
N GLY A 124 5.96 -15.89 -18.55
CA GLY A 124 5.21 -16.26 -19.75
C GLY A 124 3.72 -16.52 -19.53
N TYR A 125 3.27 -16.49 -18.28
CA TYR A 125 1.85 -16.59 -17.93
C TYR A 125 1.58 -15.97 -16.56
N ASP A 126 0.32 -15.66 -16.31
CA ASP A 126 -0.15 -15.12 -15.05
C ASP A 126 -0.89 -16.17 -14.23
N ARG A 127 -0.88 -15.99 -12.91
CA ARG A 127 -1.70 -16.81 -12.01
C ARG A 127 -3.18 -16.56 -12.26
N THR A 128 -3.98 -17.62 -12.15
CA THR A 128 -5.45 -17.56 -12.26
C THR A 128 -6.15 -17.29 -10.92
N ASP A 129 -5.41 -17.37 -9.81
CA ASP A 129 -5.91 -17.24 -8.44
C ASP A 129 -4.80 -16.70 -7.51
N LEU A 130 -5.18 -16.31 -6.30
CA LEU A 130 -4.23 -15.92 -5.24
C LEU A 130 -3.90 -17.07 -4.28
N ASP A 131 -4.48 -18.25 -4.47
CA ASP A 131 -4.42 -19.33 -3.49
C ASP A 131 -3.11 -20.12 -3.61
N LEU A 132 -2.73 -20.75 -2.49
CA LEU A 132 -1.80 -21.88 -2.51
C LEU A 132 -2.45 -23.07 -3.25
N THR A 133 -1.74 -24.19 -3.43
CA THR A 133 -2.39 -25.39 -3.97
C THR A 133 -3.36 -26.01 -2.95
N ASP A 134 -4.37 -26.74 -3.41
CA ASP A 134 -5.32 -27.45 -2.53
C ASP A 134 -4.59 -28.37 -1.54
N GLN A 135 -3.52 -29.04 -1.99
CA GLN A 135 -2.65 -29.85 -1.13
C GLN A 135 -2.01 -29.02 -0.02
N GLN A 136 -1.45 -27.85 -0.35
CA GLN A 136 -0.76 -27.00 0.63
C GLN A 136 -1.74 -26.45 1.67
N VAL A 137 -2.93 -26.02 1.25
CA VAL A 137 -3.99 -25.56 2.18
C VAL A 137 -4.46 -26.70 3.09
N ALA A 138 -4.71 -27.89 2.53
CA ALA A 138 -5.12 -29.06 3.32
C ALA A 138 -4.04 -29.50 4.32
N LEU A 139 -2.77 -29.48 3.91
CA LEU A 139 -1.63 -29.76 4.76
C LEU A 139 -1.56 -28.78 5.95
N ILE A 140 -1.65 -27.48 5.70
CA ILE A 140 -1.59 -26.45 6.76
C ILE A 140 -2.71 -26.70 7.78
N LYS A 141 -3.95 -26.83 7.32
CA LYS A 141 -5.12 -27.07 8.19
C LYS A 141 -4.96 -28.34 9.02
N ALA A 142 -4.55 -29.45 8.39
CA ALA A 142 -4.41 -30.73 9.07
C ALA A 142 -3.30 -30.72 10.13
N VAL A 143 -2.16 -30.09 9.84
CA VAL A 143 -1.05 -29.96 10.81
C VAL A 143 -1.43 -29.02 11.96
N ALA A 144 -2.01 -27.87 11.65
CA ALA A 144 -2.45 -26.90 12.65
C ALA A 144 -3.48 -27.48 13.63
N GLN A 145 -4.36 -28.36 13.16
CA GLN A 145 -5.36 -29.03 14.00
C GLN A 145 -4.72 -29.93 15.09
N VAL A 146 -3.58 -30.54 14.81
CA VAL A 146 -2.90 -31.46 15.73
C VAL A 146 -1.73 -30.83 16.48
N GLN A 147 -1.22 -29.70 15.97
CA GLN A 147 -0.11 -28.95 16.54
C GLN A 147 -0.45 -27.45 16.53
N PRO A 148 -1.01 -26.90 17.61
CA PRO A 148 -1.40 -25.48 17.65
C PRO A 148 -0.19 -24.53 17.62
N LYS A 149 1.01 -24.98 17.97
CA LYS A 149 2.25 -24.21 17.78
C LYS A 149 2.78 -24.46 16.36
N THR A 150 1.99 -24.02 15.38
CA THR A 150 2.35 -24.11 13.96
C THR A 150 2.88 -22.76 13.47
N VAL A 151 4.07 -22.78 12.87
CA VAL A 151 4.66 -21.67 12.12
C VAL A 151 4.58 -21.99 10.64
N VAL A 152 4.05 -21.07 9.83
CA VAL A 152 4.13 -21.17 8.37
C VAL A 152 5.19 -20.19 7.86
N VAL A 153 6.10 -20.68 7.03
CA VAL A 153 7.05 -19.89 6.25
C VAL A 153 6.61 -19.96 4.79
N LEU A 154 6.41 -18.80 4.17
CA LEU A 154 5.99 -18.67 2.78
C LEU A 154 7.16 -18.28 1.87
N ASN A 155 7.23 -18.90 0.71
CA ASN A 155 8.12 -18.50 -0.38
C ASN A 155 7.32 -18.37 -1.69
N ASN A 156 7.02 -17.12 -2.07
CA ASN A 156 6.24 -16.74 -3.25
C ASN A 156 6.74 -15.38 -3.78
N GLY A 157 6.46 -15.08 -5.05
CA GLY A 157 6.87 -13.83 -5.70
C GLY A 157 5.88 -12.69 -5.56
N ALA A 158 4.61 -13.01 -5.30
CA ALA A 158 3.50 -12.06 -5.14
C ALA A 158 2.57 -12.49 -3.99
N PRO A 159 1.64 -11.62 -3.54
CA PRO A 159 0.69 -11.97 -2.49
C PRO A 159 -0.06 -13.29 -2.72
N VAL A 160 -0.29 -14.02 -1.64
CA VAL A 160 -1.15 -15.21 -1.61
C VAL A 160 -2.30 -15.01 -0.62
N ALA A 161 -3.47 -15.57 -0.93
CA ALA A 161 -4.60 -15.55 -0.03
C ALA A 161 -4.35 -16.50 1.15
N VAL A 162 -4.40 -15.97 2.37
CA VAL A 162 -4.16 -16.75 3.60
C VAL A 162 -5.40 -16.94 4.47
N ARG A 163 -6.51 -16.26 4.12
CA ARG A 163 -7.75 -16.19 4.91
C ARG A 163 -8.35 -17.56 5.31
N GLU A 164 -8.03 -18.60 4.55
CA GLU A 164 -8.58 -19.93 4.79
C GLU A 164 -7.93 -20.68 5.96
N TRP A 165 -6.73 -20.29 6.38
CA TRP A 165 -5.91 -21.07 7.31
C TRP A 165 -5.11 -20.19 8.29
N ILE A 166 -5.08 -18.87 8.10
CA ILE A 166 -4.27 -17.96 8.94
C ILE A 166 -4.68 -17.95 10.41
N ASP A 167 -5.96 -18.20 10.70
CA ASP A 167 -6.47 -18.24 12.07
C ASP A 167 -6.04 -19.52 12.82
N ASP A 168 -5.71 -20.58 12.09
CA ASP A 168 -5.33 -21.88 12.66
C ASP A 168 -3.84 -21.94 13.08
N VAL A 169 -3.00 -21.03 12.58
CA VAL A 169 -1.54 -21.06 12.78
C VAL A 169 -1.09 -19.97 13.75
N ALA A 170 -0.06 -20.25 14.57
CA ALA A 170 0.42 -19.31 15.59
C ALA A 170 1.36 -18.23 15.02
N ALA A 171 2.02 -18.49 13.89
CA ALA A 171 2.88 -17.52 13.24
C ALA A 171 2.94 -17.70 11.72
N LEU A 172 3.14 -16.59 11.02
CA LEU A 172 3.31 -16.52 9.57
C LEU A 172 4.50 -15.60 9.24
N LEU A 173 5.52 -16.18 8.60
CA LEU A 173 6.67 -15.45 8.04
C LEU A 173 6.57 -15.46 6.52
N GLU A 174 6.42 -14.27 5.92
CA GLU A 174 6.54 -14.08 4.47
C GLU A 174 8.03 -13.95 4.13
N GLY A 175 8.54 -15.00 3.50
CA GLY A 175 9.92 -15.15 3.11
C GLY A 175 10.17 -14.84 1.65
N TRP A 176 9.18 -14.55 0.80
CA TRP A 176 9.37 -14.20 -0.61
C TRP A 176 10.29 -15.16 -1.39
N MET A 177 11.09 -14.65 -2.33
CA MET A 177 12.13 -15.37 -3.06
C MET A 177 13.52 -14.77 -2.74
N MET A 178 14.14 -15.18 -1.62
CA MET A 178 15.30 -14.48 -1.04
C MET A 178 16.66 -14.84 -1.63
N GLY A 179 16.66 -15.49 -2.79
CA GLY A 179 17.89 -15.87 -3.45
C GLY A 179 18.73 -16.85 -2.64
N GLN A 180 19.98 -16.94 -3.04
CA GLN A 180 20.84 -18.07 -2.75
C GLN A 180 21.18 -18.27 -1.25
N ALA A 181 21.04 -17.22 -0.42
CA ALA A 181 21.30 -17.26 1.02
C ALA A 181 20.03 -17.30 1.88
N GLY A 182 18.84 -17.40 1.24
CA GLY A 182 17.54 -17.31 1.91
C GLY A 182 17.35 -18.33 3.04
N GLY A 183 17.88 -19.55 2.89
CA GLY A 183 17.80 -20.57 3.94
C GLY A 183 18.47 -20.14 5.25
N ILE A 184 19.61 -19.43 5.19
CA ILE A 184 20.30 -18.92 6.38
C ILE A 184 19.46 -17.82 7.02
N ALA A 185 18.98 -16.86 6.21
CA ALA A 185 18.18 -15.75 6.71
C ALA A 185 16.88 -16.20 7.39
N ILE A 186 16.19 -17.21 6.84
CA ILE A 186 14.97 -17.76 7.45
C ILE A 186 15.32 -18.40 8.80
N ALA A 187 16.40 -19.17 8.87
CA ALA A 187 16.85 -19.77 10.12
C ALA A 187 17.18 -18.69 11.17
N ASP A 188 17.94 -17.66 10.77
CA ASP A 188 18.30 -16.53 11.63
C ASP A 188 17.08 -15.82 12.21
N VAL A 189 16.03 -15.62 11.41
CA VAL A 189 14.77 -15.01 11.86
C VAL A 189 14.01 -15.98 12.78
N LEU A 190 13.81 -17.24 12.38
CA LEU A 190 13.03 -18.21 13.15
C LEU A 190 13.61 -18.45 14.56
N PHE A 191 14.93 -18.52 14.69
CA PHE A 191 15.62 -18.73 15.96
C PHE A 191 16.01 -17.43 16.68
N GLY A 192 15.65 -16.27 16.12
CA GLY A 192 15.82 -14.97 16.77
C GLY A 192 17.27 -14.49 16.88
N LYS A 193 18.15 -14.96 15.99
CA LYS A 193 19.45 -14.31 15.77
C LYS A 193 19.27 -12.95 15.12
N VAL A 194 18.28 -12.83 14.24
CA VAL A 194 17.86 -11.57 13.62
C VAL A 194 16.41 -11.28 13.98
N ASN A 195 16.13 -10.00 14.26
CA ASN A 195 14.78 -9.48 14.45
C ASN A 195 14.19 -9.11 13.07
N PRO A 196 13.04 -9.68 12.64
CA PRO A 196 12.43 -9.34 11.36
C PRO A 196 12.04 -7.87 11.32
N CYS A 197 12.28 -7.25 10.17
CA CYS A 197 12.08 -5.80 9.99
C CYS A 197 11.65 -5.41 8.58
N GLY A 198 11.33 -6.38 7.72
CA GLY A 198 10.70 -6.10 6.44
C GLY A 198 9.28 -5.57 6.63
N LYS A 199 8.84 -4.77 5.66
CA LYS A 199 7.46 -4.28 5.56
C LYS A 199 6.93 -4.65 4.16
N LEU A 200 5.66 -4.99 4.06
CA LEU A 200 5.02 -5.39 2.80
C LEU A 200 5.12 -4.27 1.75
N ALA A 201 5.67 -4.58 0.57
CA ALA A 201 5.64 -3.69 -0.59
C ALA A 201 4.33 -3.78 -1.39
N GLU A 202 3.48 -4.77 -1.07
CA GLU A 202 2.21 -5.03 -1.73
C GLU A 202 1.12 -5.29 -0.70
N THR A 203 -0.12 -4.96 -1.03
CA THR A 203 -1.27 -5.32 -0.17
C THR A 203 -1.60 -6.79 -0.34
N PHE A 204 -1.83 -7.52 0.75
CA PHE A 204 -2.39 -8.87 0.71
C PHE A 204 -3.91 -8.76 0.78
N PRO A 205 -4.64 -8.90 -0.34
CA PRO A 205 -6.09 -8.88 -0.33
C PRO A 205 -6.65 -10.16 0.31
N SER A 206 -7.92 -10.11 0.72
CA SER A 206 -8.60 -11.29 1.23
C SER A 206 -8.90 -12.32 0.15
N LYS A 207 -9.20 -11.88 -1.09
CA LYS A 207 -9.44 -12.74 -2.26
C LYS A 207 -9.10 -12.00 -3.55
N LEU A 208 -8.89 -12.74 -4.64
CA LEU A 208 -8.57 -12.16 -5.95
C LEU A 208 -9.61 -11.15 -6.42
N ALA A 209 -10.89 -11.40 -6.17
CA ALA A 209 -11.98 -10.52 -6.62
C ALA A 209 -11.99 -9.13 -5.96
N ASP A 210 -11.23 -8.95 -4.88
CA ASP A 210 -11.11 -7.64 -4.21
C ASP A 210 -10.01 -6.77 -4.84
N THR A 211 -9.18 -7.31 -5.73
CA THR A 211 -8.12 -6.52 -6.37
C THR A 211 -8.71 -5.49 -7.35
N PRO A 212 -8.14 -4.27 -7.43
CA PRO A 212 -8.70 -3.21 -8.26
C PRO A 212 -8.76 -3.56 -9.75
N SER A 213 -7.84 -4.40 -10.23
CA SER A 213 -7.75 -4.81 -11.63
C SER A 213 -8.60 -6.04 -11.97
N HIS A 214 -9.26 -6.68 -10.99
CA HIS A 214 -9.92 -7.98 -11.19
C HIS A 214 -10.89 -8.01 -12.39
N LEU A 215 -11.67 -6.95 -12.58
CA LEU A 215 -12.66 -6.88 -13.66
C LEU A 215 -12.04 -6.63 -15.04
N ASN A 216 -10.84 -6.03 -15.08
CA ASN A 216 -10.19 -5.63 -16.32
C ASN A 216 -9.08 -6.58 -16.75
N TRP A 217 -8.68 -7.52 -15.90
CA TRP A 217 -7.64 -8.49 -16.16
C TRP A 217 -8.22 -9.84 -16.62
N PRO A 218 -7.68 -10.51 -17.66
CA PRO A 218 -6.48 -10.17 -18.45
C PRO A 218 -6.75 -9.26 -19.67
N GLY A 219 -7.92 -8.62 -19.73
CA GLY A 219 -8.38 -7.87 -20.89
C GLY A 219 -9.18 -8.73 -21.87
N ASP A 220 -9.58 -8.13 -22.99
CA ASP A 220 -10.30 -8.80 -24.08
C ASP A 220 -9.88 -8.21 -25.44
N ALA A 221 -10.06 -8.97 -26.51
CA ALA A 221 -9.76 -8.56 -27.90
C ALA A 221 -8.36 -7.94 -28.10
N GLY A 222 -7.36 -8.39 -27.33
CA GLY A 222 -5.97 -7.91 -27.42
C GLY A 222 -5.72 -6.58 -26.72
N SER A 223 -6.62 -6.11 -25.86
CA SER A 223 -6.46 -4.88 -25.08
C SER A 223 -6.81 -5.10 -23.61
N VAL A 224 -6.05 -4.46 -22.72
CA VAL A 224 -6.32 -4.38 -21.29
C VAL A 224 -6.56 -2.92 -20.93
N HIS A 225 -7.69 -2.63 -20.29
CA HIS A 225 -8.05 -1.28 -19.86
C HIS A 225 -7.76 -1.10 -18.38
N TYR A 226 -6.92 -0.14 -18.02
CA TYR A 226 -6.55 0.15 -16.62
C TYR A 226 -7.65 1.01 -15.98
N GLY A 227 -8.85 0.43 -15.85
CA GLY A 227 -10.06 1.13 -15.42
C GLY A 227 -10.05 1.55 -13.95
N GLU A 228 -9.16 0.98 -13.15
CA GLU A 228 -8.90 1.39 -11.77
C GLU A 228 -8.17 2.74 -11.67
N GLY A 229 -7.55 3.22 -12.76
CA GLY A 229 -6.85 4.50 -12.80
C GLY A 229 -5.77 4.63 -11.72
N LEU A 230 -5.88 5.66 -10.88
CA LEU A 230 -4.93 5.91 -9.78
C LEU A 230 -5.14 4.99 -8.56
N PHE A 231 -6.27 4.29 -8.51
CA PHE A 231 -6.65 3.46 -7.37
C PHE A 231 -6.05 2.06 -7.54
N ILE A 232 -4.74 1.95 -7.31
CA ILE A 232 -3.97 0.71 -7.35
C ILE A 232 -3.41 0.40 -5.96
N GLY A 233 -3.53 -0.86 -5.52
CA GLY A 233 -3.07 -1.31 -4.21
C GLY A 233 -3.81 -0.61 -3.07
N TYR A 234 -3.10 -0.22 -2.01
CA TYR A 234 -3.70 0.42 -0.83
C TYR A 234 -4.54 1.67 -1.14
N ARG A 235 -4.21 2.40 -2.22
CA ARG A 235 -5.00 3.55 -2.70
C ARG A 235 -6.45 3.18 -2.97
N TYR A 236 -6.69 2.01 -3.56
CA TYR A 236 -8.02 1.49 -3.83
C TYR A 236 -8.74 1.05 -2.56
N TYR A 237 -8.06 0.26 -1.72
CA TYR A 237 -8.68 -0.29 -0.51
C TYR A 237 -9.05 0.82 0.47
N ASP A 238 -8.20 1.84 0.62
CA ASP A 238 -8.52 3.05 1.40
C ASP A 238 -9.76 3.77 0.84
N ALA A 239 -9.78 4.04 -0.48
CA ALA A 239 -10.88 4.76 -1.12
C ALA A 239 -12.21 3.98 -1.10
N LYS A 240 -12.15 2.65 -1.02
CA LYS A 240 -13.31 1.77 -0.89
C LYS A 240 -13.67 1.46 0.57
N GLU A 241 -12.88 1.93 1.54
CA GLU A 241 -12.98 1.55 2.95
C GLU A 241 -13.02 0.01 3.12
N MET A 242 -12.25 -0.70 2.30
CA MET A 242 -12.27 -2.15 2.20
C MET A 242 -11.18 -2.78 3.06
N SER A 243 -11.56 -3.73 3.90
CA SER A 243 -10.60 -4.50 4.70
C SER A 243 -9.73 -5.40 3.81
N VAL A 244 -8.48 -5.58 4.22
CA VAL A 244 -7.49 -6.43 3.57
C VAL A 244 -6.86 -7.36 4.60
N GLN A 245 -6.26 -8.45 4.15
CA GLN A 245 -5.64 -9.43 5.04
C GLN A 245 -4.39 -8.87 5.71
N TYR A 246 -3.51 -8.23 4.91
CA TYR A 246 -2.40 -7.42 5.43
C TYR A 246 -2.22 -6.16 4.57
N PRO A 247 -2.16 -4.97 5.19
CA PRO A 247 -2.07 -3.72 4.45
C PRO A 247 -0.66 -3.46 3.93
N PHE A 248 -0.56 -2.59 2.92
CA PHE A 248 0.72 -2.09 2.45
C PHE A 248 1.55 -1.48 3.60
N GLY A 249 2.86 -1.72 3.59
CA GLY A 249 3.79 -1.24 4.61
C GLY A 249 3.67 -1.96 5.95
N TYR A 250 2.92 -3.05 6.07
CA TYR A 250 2.78 -3.81 7.32
C TYR A 250 3.94 -4.80 7.53
N GLY A 251 4.30 -5.03 8.79
CA GLY A 251 5.27 -6.04 9.19
C GLY A 251 5.58 -5.94 10.68
N LEU A 252 5.50 -7.08 11.36
CA LEU A 252 5.79 -7.23 12.79
C LEU A 252 7.29 -7.32 13.06
N SER A 253 7.65 -7.15 14.34
CA SER A 253 9.00 -7.28 14.87
C SER A 253 8.95 -8.09 16.17
N TYR A 254 10.10 -8.64 16.59
CA TYR A 254 10.26 -9.24 17.92
C TYR A 254 10.43 -8.21 19.03
N THR A 255 10.43 -6.92 18.69
CA THR A 255 10.40 -5.81 19.64
C THR A 255 9.24 -4.86 19.32
N THR A 256 9.01 -3.88 20.18
CA THR A 256 7.96 -2.87 20.00
C THR A 256 8.55 -1.48 19.86
N PHE A 257 7.86 -0.61 19.13
CA PHE A 257 8.28 0.76 18.88
C PHE A 257 7.18 1.76 19.24
N GLU A 258 7.58 2.86 19.86
CA GLU A 258 6.74 4.01 20.17
C GLU A 258 7.18 5.22 19.35
N TYR A 259 6.21 5.99 18.87
CA TYR A 259 6.40 7.19 18.07
C TYR A 259 5.97 8.39 18.91
N SER A 260 6.81 9.41 19.04
CA SER A 260 6.53 10.59 19.87
C SER A 260 7.14 11.85 19.25
N ASN A 261 6.75 13.01 19.80
CA ASN A 261 7.27 14.33 19.40
C ASN A 261 7.23 14.61 17.87
N PRO A 262 6.10 14.35 17.16
CA PRO A 262 6.01 14.63 15.73
C PRO A 262 6.15 16.14 15.48
N GLN A 263 6.99 16.50 14.52
CA GLN A 263 7.25 17.89 14.14
C GLN A 263 7.33 18.03 12.61
N VAL A 264 7.09 19.24 12.13
CA VAL A 264 7.32 19.64 10.74
C VAL A 264 8.11 20.92 10.72
N SER A 265 9.04 21.06 9.76
CA SER A 265 9.93 22.22 9.65
C SER A 265 9.18 23.55 9.49
N ALA A 266 8.01 23.53 8.85
CA ALA A 266 7.11 24.67 8.73
C ALA A 266 5.65 24.21 8.61
N SER A 267 4.74 24.90 9.30
CA SER A 267 3.28 24.65 9.17
C SER A 267 2.68 25.34 7.95
N SER A 268 3.39 26.29 7.35
CA SER A 268 3.03 26.92 6.07
C SER A 268 4.30 27.15 5.26
N PHE A 269 4.29 26.75 3.98
CA PHE A 269 5.48 26.71 3.13
C PHE A 269 5.11 26.87 1.66
N LYS A 270 6.11 27.21 0.83
CA LYS A 270 5.96 27.21 -0.62
C LYS A 270 6.36 25.85 -1.19
N ASP A 271 5.71 25.45 -2.26
CA ASP A 271 5.99 24.19 -2.95
C ASP A 271 7.46 23.99 -3.37
N VAL A 272 8.18 25.07 -3.68
CA VAL A 272 9.62 25.07 -3.99
C VAL A 272 10.53 24.85 -2.79
N ASP A 273 10.04 25.10 -1.57
CA ASP A 273 10.83 24.97 -0.34
C ASP A 273 10.72 23.55 0.24
N GLY A 274 9.55 22.91 0.08
CA GLY A 274 9.24 21.62 0.70
C GLY A 274 9.18 21.69 2.23
N VAL A 275 9.00 20.54 2.87
CA VAL A 275 9.02 20.41 4.34
C VAL A 275 9.73 19.14 4.78
N THR A 276 10.31 19.18 5.99
CA THR A 276 10.88 18.00 6.64
C THR A 276 9.96 17.58 7.78
N VAL A 277 9.53 16.33 7.77
CA VAL A 277 8.81 15.70 8.89
C VAL A 277 9.84 15.03 9.80
N THR A 278 9.73 15.27 11.11
CA THR A 278 10.55 14.57 12.11
C THR A 278 9.70 13.91 13.18
N VAL A 279 10.17 12.77 13.69
CA VAL A 279 9.50 12.03 14.77
C VAL A 279 10.54 11.27 15.59
N ASP A 280 10.35 11.20 16.90
CA ASP A 280 11.17 10.37 17.77
C ASP A 280 10.61 8.94 17.80
N VAL A 281 11.47 7.97 17.51
CA VAL A 281 11.16 6.54 17.58
C VAL A 281 11.94 5.92 18.72
N THR A 282 11.23 5.28 19.64
CA THR A 282 11.81 4.57 20.79
C THR A 282 11.57 3.08 20.65
N ASN A 283 12.62 2.27 20.81
CA ASN A 283 12.44 0.82 20.96
C ASN A 283 12.05 0.51 22.41
N THR A 284 10.79 0.16 22.63
CA THR A 284 10.20 -0.08 23.95
C THR A 284 10.28 -1.54 24.39
N GLY A 285 10.76 -2.44 23.53
CA GLY A 285 10.90 -3.86 23.85
C GLY A 285 12.30 -4.25 24.33
N ASN A 286 12.57 -5.56 24.37
CA ASN A 286 13.77 -6.14 24.98
C ASN A 286 14.79 -6.64 23.95
N MET A 287 14.54 -6.45 22.66
CA MET A 287 15.43 -6.90 21.59
C MET A 287 15.78 -5.71 20.69
N ALA A 288 17.03 -5.64 20.23
CA ALA A 288 17.40 -4.70 19.19
C ALA A 288 16.53 -4.96 17.94
N GLY A 289 16.16 -3.90 17.24
CA GLY A 289 15.28 -4.01 16.09
C GLY A 289 15.36 -2.81 15.18
N LYS A 290 14.76 -2.94 14.00
CA LYS A 290 14.66 -1.86 13.02
C LYS A 290 13.19 -1.54 12.78
N GLU A 291 12.87 -0.26 12.76
CA GLU A 291 11.54 0.25 12.41
C GLU A 291 11.63 1.07 11.13
N ILE A 292 10.55 1.06 10.33
CA ILE A 292 10.40 1.91 9.14
C ILE A 292 9.29 2.91 9.40
N VAL A 293 9.68 4.17 9.64
CA VAL A 293 8.75 5.29 9.68
C VAL A 293 8.30 5.58 8.26
N GLN A 294 7.00 5.55 8.02
CA GLN A 294 6.39 5.84 6.72
C GLN A 294 5.64 7.18 6.81
N VAL A 295 5.83 8.04 5.83
CA VAL A 295 5.14 9.33 5.75
C VAL A 295 4.26 9.35 4.52
N TYR A 296 2.96 9.44 4.75
CA TYR A 296 1.94 9.58 3.71
C TYR A 296 1.45 11.03 3.68
N VAL A 297 1.05 11.50 2.50
CA VAL A 297 0.43 12.81 2.32
C VAL A 297 -1.03 12.60 1.90
N HIS A 298 -1.95 13.24 2.63
CA HIS A 298 -3.36 13.38 2.27
C HIS A 298 -3.62 14.84 1.88
N ASP A 299 -4.14 15.03 0.68
CA ASP A 299 -4.62 16.33 0.21
C ASP A 299 -6.08 16.48 0.64
N GLN A 300 -6.38 17.42 1.54
CA GLN A 300 -7.72 17.57 2.09
C GLN A 300 -8.72 18.01 1.02
N LYS A 301 -8.25 18.72 -0.01
CA LYS A 301 -9.09 19.20 -1.10
C LYS A 301 -8.25 19.46 -2.37
N SER A 302 -8.43 18.59 -3.35
CA SER A 302 -7.84 18.76 -4.68
C SER A 302 -8.89 19.13 -5.74
N GLY A 303 -8.45 19.83 -6.79
CA GLY A 303 -9.25 20.06 -8.00
C GLY A 303 -9.52 18.79 -8.82
N LEU A 304 -8.71 17.73 -8.67
CA LEU A 304 -8.91 16.44 -9.32
C LEU A 304 -9.12 15.30 -8.32
N VAL A 305 -9.65 14.18 -8.80
CA VAL A 305 -9.79 12.96 -7.99
C VAL A 305 -8.40 12.41 -7.65
N ARG A 306 -8.16 12.21 -6.35
CA ARG A 306 -6.90 11.66 -5.81
C ARG A 306 -7.18 10.50 -4.85
N PRO A 307 -6.22 9.59 -4.65
CA PRO A 307 -6.25 8.66 -3.53
C PRO A 307 -6.37 9.39 -2.20
N TYR A 308 -6.99 8.77 -1.20
CA TYR A 308 -7.08 9.35 0.15
C TYR A 308 -5.70 9.74 0.68
N LYS A 309 -4.72 8.84 0.61
CA LYS A 309 -3.34 9.15 1.00
C LYS A 309 -2.35 8.47 0.07
N GLU A 310 -1.15 9.02 0.00
CA GLU A 310 -0.06 8.46 -0.80
C GLU A 310 1.26 8.47 -0.02
N LEU A 311 1.98 7.35 0.00
CA LEU A 311 3.34 7.27 0.56
C LEU A 311 4.27 8.21 -0.22
N LYS A 312 4.88 9.17 0.47
CA LYS A 312 5.81 10.14 -0.13
C LYS A 312 7.24 10.06 0.42
N GLY A 313 7.45 9.36 1.53
CA GLY A 313 8.79 9.06 2.02
C GLY A 313 8.76 8.04 3.14
N PHE A 314 9.92 7.44 3.40
CA PHE A 314 10.12 6.54 4.54
C PHE A 314 11.57 6.54 4.97
N ALA A 315 11.82 6.18 6.23
CA ALA A 315 13.16 6.03 6.76
C ALA A 315 13.23 4.82 7.71
N LYS A 316 14.27 4.00 7.54
CA LYS A 316 14.54 2.84 8.38
C LYS A 316 15.55 3.22 9.45
N VAL A 317 15.23 2.93 10.71
CA VAL A 317 16.08 3.24 11.86
C VAL A 317 16.32 1.99 12.69
N GLU A 318 17.58 1.76 13.07
CA GLU A 318 17.96 0.69 14.00
C GLU A 318 18.07 1.23 15.42
N LEU A 319 17.50 0.49 16.38
CA LEU A 319 17.39 0.91 17.77
C LEU A 319 17.73 -0.26 18.72
N GLN A 320 18.62 -0.01 19.67
CA GLN A 320 18.82 -0.88 20.83
C GLN A 320 17.62 -0.81 21.80
N PRO A 321 17.41 -1.80 22.68
CA PRO A 321 16.37 -1.72 23.71
C PRO A 321 16.45 -0.44 24.54
N GLY A 322 15.35 0.30 24.63
CA GLY A 322 15.25 1.58 25.33
C GLY A 322 15.90 2.78 24.61
N GLU A 323 16.51 2.59 23.44
CA GLU A 323 17.08 3.68 22.65
C GLU A 323 15.96 4.48 21.94
N THR A 324 16.14 5.80 21.90
CA THR A 324 15.33 6.73 21.11
C THR A 324 16.20 7.39 20.05
N LYS A 325 15.71 7.46 18.81
CA LYS A 325 16.32 8.26 17.73
C LYS A 325 15.27 9.10 17.04
N THR A 326 15.63 10.34 16.70
CA THR A 326 14.84 11.19 15.82
C THR A 326 15.04 10.75 14.37
N VAL A 327 13.95 10.47 13.68
CA VAL A 327 13.90 10.15 12.27
C VAL A 327 13.41 11.38 11.50
N SER A 328 14.01 11.65 10.35
CA SER A 328 13.64 12.76 9.47
C SER A 328 13.30 12.25 8.06
N VAL A 329 12.25 12.80 7.47
CA VAL A 329 11.81 12.51 6.09
C VAL A 329 11.54 13.83 5.37
N ASP A 330 12.28 14.07 4.30
CA ASP A 330 12.12 15.27 3.47
C ASP A 330 11.04 15.06 2.41
N LEU A 331 10.14 16.05 2.28
CA LEU A 331 9.04 16.08 1.32
C LEU A 331 9.23 17.29 0.40
N ASP A 332 9.55 17.02 -0.86
CA ASP A 332 9.75 18.04 -1.89
C ASP A 332 8.44 18.38 -2.64
N PHE A 333 8.54 19.21 -3.67
CA PHE A 333 7.44 19.54 -4.59
C PHE A 333 6.61 18.32 -5.04
N ARG A 334 7.26 17.19 -5.37
CA ARG A 334 6.57 15.98 -5.87
C ARG A 334 5.80 15.23 -4.79
N ALA A 335 6.10 15.48 -3.51
CA ALA A 335 5.31 14.96 -2.41
C ALA A 335 3.86 15.50 -2.45
N PHE A 336 3.69 16.75 -2.84
CA PHE A 336 2.38 17.42 -2.85
C PHE A 336 1.73 17.42 -4.24
N ALA A 337 2.53 17.32 -5.29
CA ALA A 337 2.06 17.41 -6.66
C ALA A 337 1.25 16.21 -7.19
N PHE A 338 0.37 16.48 -8.14
CA PHE A 338 -0.29 15.50 -9.01
C PHE A 338 -0.15 15.90 -10.48
N TYR A 339 -0.32 14.95 -11.41
CA TYR A 339 -0.24 15.24 -12.84
C TYR A 339 -1.57 15.77 -13.35
N HIS A 340 -1.60 17.00 -13.87
CA HIS A 340 -2.81 17.60 -14.43
C HIS A 340 -2.84 17.37 -15.95
N PRO A 341 -3.86 16.69 -16.49
CA PRO A 341 -3.89 16.30 -17.91
C PRO A 341 -3.98 17.50 -18.86
N GLU A 342 -4.76 18.54 -18.52
CA GLU A 342 -4.88 19.73 -19.38
C GLU A 342 -3.59 20.55 -19.43
N TYR A 343 -2.97 20.81 -18.27
CA TYR A 343 -1.66 21.48 -18.21
C TYR A 343 -0.50 20.61 -18.70
N LYS A 344 -0.69 19.28 -18.80
CA LYS A 344 0.30 18.29 -19.23
C LYS A 344 1.58 18.30 -18.39
N GLN A 345 1.47 18.69 -17.11
CA GLN A 345 2.58 18.78 -16.18
C GLN A 345 2.15 18.42 -14.76
N TRP A 346 3.15 18.20 -13.89
CA TRP A 346 2.91 18.08 -12.46
C TRP A 346 2.62 19.46 -11.87
N ILE A 347 1.56 19.56 -11.09
CA ILE A 347 1.16 20.79 -10.42
C ILE A 347 0.97 20.57 -8.92
N THR A 348 1.10 21.65 -8.17
CA THR A 348 0.64 21.82 -6.80
C THR A 348 -0.55 22.78 -6.80
N GLU A 349 -1.41 22.66 -5.80
CA GLU A 349 -2.51 23.59 -5.56
C GLU A 349 -2.33 24.22 -4.17
N ASP A 350 -2.76 25.47 -4.00
CA ASP A 350 -2.88 26.06 -2.67
C ASP A 350 -3.85 25.22 -1.83
N GLY A 351 -3.48 24.86 -0.60
CA GLY A 351 -4.37 24.04 0.20
C GLY A 351 -3.81 23.53 1.52
N GLU A 352 -4.67 22.86 2.27
CA GLU A 352 -4.33 22.16 3.50
C GLU A 352 -4.03 20.69 3.20
N PHE A 353 -2.93 20.20 3.75
CA PHE A 353 -2.47 18.82 3.61
C PHE A 353 -2.23 18.21 4.98
N ASP A 354 -2.56 16.93 5.11
CA ASP A 354 -2.23 16.13 6.29
C ASP A 354 -0.99 15.27 6.00
N LEU A 355 0.03 15.43 6.85
CA LEU A 355 1.22 14.58 6.88
C LEU A 355 0.99 13.46 7.90
N LEU A 356 0.77 12.25 7.39
CA LEU A 356 0.41 11.08 8.18
C LEU A 356 1.67 10.24 8.45
N ILE A 357 2.12 10.23 9.70
CA ILE A 357 3.30 9.48 10.16
C ILE A 357 2.81 8.13 10.67
N ALA A 358 3.32 7.04 10.08
CA ALA A 358 2.72 5.73 10.21
C ALA A 358 3.75 4.61 10.32
N ALA A 359 3.33 3.49 10.91
CA ALA A 359 4.07 2.23 10.93
C ALA A 359 3.65 1.27 9.79
N SER A 360 2.48 1.52 9.17
CA SER A 360 1.98 0.90 7.94
C SER A 360 0.86 1.77 7.35
N ALA A 361 0.37 1.49 6.14
CA ALA A 361 -0.76 2.24 5.56
C ALA A 361 -2.05 2.21 6.40
N ALA A 362 -2.21 1.22 7.29
CA ALA A 362 -3.36 1.10 8.19
C ALA A 362 -3.06 1.50 9.65
N ASP A 363 -1.83 1.88 9.97
CA ASP A 363 -1.39 2.18 11.33
C ASP A 363 -0.77 3.59 11.40
N ILE A 364 -1.65 4.59 11.34
CA ILE A 364 -1.29 6.00 11.46
C ILE A 364 -1.08 6.33 12.94
N ARG A 365 0.12 6.80 13.28
CA ARG A 365 0.52 7.13 14.66
C ARG A 365 0.32 8.59 14.98
N HIS A 366 0.62 9.47 14.03
CA HIS A 366 0.48 10.92 14.18
C HIS A 366 0.04 11.56 12.86
N THR A 367 -0.66 12.69 12.97
CA THR A 367 -1.07 13.53 11.84
C THR A 367 -0.65 14.97 12.13
N LEU A 368 0.02 15.60 11.17
CA LEU A 368 0.39 17.01 11.21
C LEU A 368 -0.27 17.74 10.03
N ALA A 369 -1.00 18.82 10.29
CA ALA A 369 -1.57 19.66 9.23
C ALA A 369 -0.55 20.71 8.77
N VAL A 370 -0.46 20.93 7.46
CA VAL A 370 0.36 21.97 6.84
C VAL A 370 -0.42 22.69 5.74
N THR A 371 -0.07 23.96 5.49
CA THR A 371 -0.65 24.75 4.41
C THR A 371 0.39 25.00 3.32
N LEU A 372 0.07 24.59 2.10
CA LEU A 372 0.90 24.79 0.92
C LEU A 372 0.49 26.06 0.18
N GLU A 373 1.47 26.88 -0.18
CA GLU A 373 1.34 27.93 -1.20
C GLU A 373 2.02 27.43 -2.49
N SER A 374 1.24 27.25 -3.56
CA SER A 374 1.77 26.95 -4.88
C SER A 374 2.44 28.18 -5.48
N THR A 375 3.60 27.99 -6.10
CA THR A 375 4.30 29.08 -6.82
C THR A 375 4.14 28.99 -8.33
N LEU A 376 3.28 28.08 -8.81
CA LEU A 376 3.06 27.86 -10.23
C LEU A 376 2.18 28.96 -10.83
N ASP A 377 2.69 29.60 -11.87
CA ASP A 377 1.92 30.49 -12.74
C ASP A 377 1.32 29.68 -13.90
N LEU A 378 0.18 29.03 -13.63
CA LEU A 378 -0.51 28.17 -14.60
C LEU A 378 -1.44 29.02 -15.49
N PRO A 379 -1.59 28.72 -16.79
CA PRO A 379 -2.53 29.44 -17.64
C PRO A 379 -4.00 29.22 -17.21
N CYS A 380 -4.88 30.11 -17.64
CA CYS A 380 -6.31 29.94 -17.43
C CYS A 380 -6.82 28.78 -18.30
N LEU A 381 -7.65 27.90 -17.74
CA LEU A 381 -8.30 26.81 -18.48
C LEU A 381 -9.76 27.11 -18.80
N LEU A 382 -10.30 28.25 -18.34
CA LEU A 382 -11.68 28.62 -18.64
C LEU A 382 -11.87 28.78 -20.15
N ASP A 383 -12.96 28.22 -20.64
CA ASP A 383 -13.40 28.30 -22.01
C ASP A 383 -14.92 28.60 -22.09
N LYS A 384 -15.48 28.55 -23.30
CA LYS A 384 -16.89 28.87 -23.55
C LYS A 384 -17.87 27.86 -22.95
N GLU A 385 -17.42 26.63 -22.69
CA GLU A 385 -18.22 25.57 -22.08
C GLU A 385 -18.03 25.51 -20.56
N SER A 386 -17.09 26.27 -19.99
CA SER A 386 -16.87 26.33 -18.55
C SER A 386 -18.13 26.73 -17.79
N THR A 387 -18.43 25.93 -16.78
CA THR A 387 -19.54 26.08 -15.85
C THR A 387 -19.33 27.27 -14.92
N ILE A 388 -20.42 27.78 -14.35
CA ILE A 388 -20.34 28.81 -13.30
C ILE A 388 -19.42 28.38 -12.16
N ARG A 389 -19.47 27.09 -11.78
CA ARG A 389 -18.60 26.53 -10.73
C ARG A 389 -17.13 26.63 -11.10
N GLU A 390 -16.74 26.30 -12.32
CA GLU A 390 -15.36 26.43 -12.80
C GLU A 390 -14.91 27.89 -12.83
N TRP A 391 -15.76 28.80 -13.32
CA TRP A 391 -15.50 30.25 -13.28
C TRP A 391 -15.26 30.75 -11.86
N MET A 392 -16.02 30.27 -10.88
CA MET A 392 -15.88 30.65 -9.48
C MET A 392 -14.73 29.90 -8.78
N ALA A 393 -14.28 28.76 -9.28
CA ALA A 393 -13.14 28.02 -8.74
C ALA A 393 -11.80 28.63 -9.18
N ASP A 394 -11.69 29.09 -10.42
CA ASP A 394 -10.49 29.78 -10.93
C ASP A 394 -10.32 31.17 -10.28
N PRO A 395 -9.15 31.52 -9.70
CA PRO A 395 -8.94 32.83 -9.08
C PRO A 395 -9.16 34.03 -10.02
N ARG A 396 -8.76 33.91 -11.29
CA ARG A 396 -8.95 34.96 -12.32
C ARG A 396 -10.42 35.05 -12.71
N GLY A 397 -11.04 33.89 -12.91
CA GLY A 397 -12.47 33.77 -13.16
C GLY A 397 -13.29 34.43 -12.05
N ARG A 398 -13.01 34.09 -10.79
CA ARG A 398 -13.68 34.66 -9.61
C ARG A 398 -13.49 36.17 -9.49
N ALA A 399 -12.29 36.68 -9.80
CA ALA A 399 -12.02 38.12 -9.75
C ALA A 399 -12.85 38.90 -10.79
N ILE A 400 -13.03 38.33 -11.98
CA ILE A 400 -13.73 38.98 -13.11
C ILE A 400 -15.25 38.75 -13.04
N PHE A 401 -15.68 37.51 -12.82
CA PHE A 401 -17.09 37.10 -12.85
C PHE A 401 -17.79 37.19 -11.48
N GLY A 402 -17.04 37.09 -10.37
CA GLY A 402 -17.59 37.07 -9.01
C GLY A 402 -18.53 38.23 -8.66
N PRO A 403 -18.22 39.50 -9.02
CA PRO A 403 -19.13 40.62 -8.79
C PRO A 403 -20.47 40.48 -9.51
N PHE A 404 -20.44 39.99 -10.76
CA PHE A 404 -21.65 39.74 -11.54
C PHE A 404 -22.43 38.55 -10.97
N TYR A 405 -21.74 37.48 -10.59
CA TYR A 405 -22.35 36.31 -9.92
C TYR A 405 -23.08 36.71 -8.64
N ALA A 406 -22.47 37.56 -7.79
CA ALA A 406 -23.09 38.05 -6.55
C ALA A 406 -24.37 38.87 -6.81
N GLN A 407 -24.40 39.65 -7.90
CA GLN A 407 -25.62 40.37 -8.32
C GLN A 407 -26.71 39.39 -8.76
N MET A 408 -26.35 38.42 -9.60
CA MET A 408 -27.26 37.39 -10.11
C MET A 408 -27.84 36.54 -8.96
N GLU A 409 -27.04 36.18 -7.98
CA GLU A 409 -27.46 35.46 -6.77
C GLU A 409 -28.41 36.31 -5.90
N ALA A 410 -28.13 37.61 -5.74
CA ALA A 410 -28.99 38.53 -5.01
C ALA A 410 -30.35 38.76 -5.72
N GLU A 411 -30.38 38.81 -7.04
CA GLU A 411 -31.62 38.90 -7.83
C GLU A 411 -32.42 37.60 -7.80
N SER A 412 -31.75 36.45 -7.93
CA SER A 412 -32.37 35.13 -7.79
C SER A 412 -33.02 34.95 -6.41
N ARG A 413 -32.31 35.34 -5.33
CA ARG A 413 -32.88 35.35 -3.97
C ARG A 413 -34.12 36.24 -3.86
N LYS A 414 -34.19 37.38 -4.55
CA LYS A 414 -35.39 38.24 -4.55
C LYS A 414 -36.54 37.66 -5.38
N MET A 415 -36.24 36.91 -6.43
CA MET A 415 -37.22 36.37 -7.37
C MET A 415 -37.81 35.03 -6.91
N PHE A 416 -37.00 34.21 -6.22
CA PHE A 416 -37.36 32.86 -5.78
C PHE A 416 -37.32 32.66 -4.26
N GLY A 417 -36.67 33.55 -3.50
CA GLY A 417 -36.64 33.53 -2.04
C GLY A 417 -37.63 34.54 -1.45
N GLY A 418 -38.91 34.15 -1.36
CA GLY A 418 -39.92 34.91 -0.61
C GLY A 418 -39.82 34.68 0.90
N ASP A 419 -39.99 35.74 1.69
CA ASP A 419 -40.10 35.78 3.16
C ASP A 419 -41.34 35.02 3.70
N ASP A 420 -41.43 33.68 3.61
CA ASP A 420 -42.47 32.94 4.34
C ASP A 420 -41.93 31.67 5.01
N GLU A 421 -41.46 31.81 6.25
CA GLU A 421 -41.07 30.73 7.18
C GLU A 421 -42.28 29.88 7.66
N ARG A 422 -43.36 29.74 6.89
CA ARG A 422 -44.56 29.01 7.32
C ARG A 422 -44.95 27.79 6.48
N TYR A 423 -44.23 27.52 5.40
CA TYR A 423 -44.30 26.23 4.72
C TYR A 423 -42.87 25.85 4.31
N GLY A 424 -42.45 24.62 4.60
CA GLY A 424 -41.15 24.09 4.17
C GLY A 424 -40.95 24.33 2.67
N ASN A 425 -39.69 24.48 2.27
CA ASN A 425 -39.23 24.81 0.93
C ASN A 425 -39.68 23.78 -0.13
N ASP A 426 -40.97 23.79 -0.48
CA ASP A 426 -41.59 23.16 -1.65
C ASP A 426 -41.77 24.23 -2.75
N GLY A 427 -40.71 25.01 -3.01
CA GLY A 427 -40.61 25.85 -4.19
C GLY A 427 -40.44 24.96 -5.43
N ALA A 428 -41.56 24.60 -6.05
CA ALA A 428 -41.67 23.94 -7.37
C ALA A 428 -40.54 22.96 -7.74
N ILE A 429 -40.77 21.67 -7.46
CA ILE A 429 -39.97 20.48 -7.88
C ILE A 429 -38.84 20.06 -6.90
N GLY A 430 -38.63 20.75 -5.77
CA GLY A 430 -37.65 20.29 -4.75
C GLY A 430 -36.20 20.32 -5.25
N MET A 431 -35.91 21.23 -6.17
CA MET A 431 -34.61 21.37 -6.83
C MET A 431 -33.99 22.72 -6.44
N ASP A 432 -32.75 22.70 -5.95
CA ASP A 432 -31.98 23.93 -5.77
C ASP A 432 -31.56 24.46 -7.15
N VAL A 433 -32.31 25.46 -7.63
CA VAL A 433 -32.10 26.07 -8.95
C VAL A 433 -30.72 26.72 -9.06
N MET A 434 -30.14 27.21 -7.96
CA MET A 434 -28.80 27.79 -7.95
C MET A 434 -27.73 26.71 -8.04
N GLU A 435 -27.94 25.57 -7.37
CA GLU A 435 -27.06 24.41 -7.51
C GLU A 435 -27.10 23.87 -8.94
N MET A 436 -28.29 23.77 -9.54
CA MET A 436 -28.46 23.38 -10.95
C MET A 436 -27.70 24.33 -11.91
N PHE A 437 -27.84 25.65 -11.75
CA PHE A 437 -27.14 26.61 -12.62
C PHE A 437 -25.62 26.62 -12.40
N SER A 438 -25.14 26.26 -11.21
CA SER A 438 -23.71 26.22 -10.92
C SER A 438 -22.96 25.22 -11.80
N ASP A 439 -23.62 24.12 -12.19
CA ASP A 439 -23.04 23.06 -13.01
C ASP A 439 -23.38 23.20 -14.52
N MET A 440 -24.00 24.31 -14.92
CA MET A 440 -24.25 24.63 -16.34
C MET A 440 -23.18 25.59 -16.88
N PRO A 441 -22.82 25.49 -18.18
CA PRO A 441 -21.96 26.46 -18.84
C PRO A 441 -22.47 27.89 -18.63
N LEU A 442 -21.58 28.83 -18.30
CA LEU A 442 -21.98 30.22 -18.02
C LEU A 442 -22.81 30.81 -19.17
N VAL A 443 -22.39 30.55 -20.41
CA VAL A 443 -23.11 31.01 -21.61
C VAL A 443 -24.56 30.49 -21.63
N SER A 444 -24.78 29.24 -21.23
CA SER A 444 -26.12 28.62 -21.21
C SER A 444 -27.01 29.26 -20.14
N VAL A 445 -26.45 29.59 -18.97
CA VAL A 445 -27.20 30.27 -17.91
C VAL A 445 -27.61 31.68 -18.37
N LEU A 446 -26.69 32.41 -18.99
CA LEU A 446 -26.95 33.75 -19.52
C LEU A 446 -27.98 33.74 -20.68
N MET A 447 -28.03 32.67 -21.48
CA MET A 447 -29.04 32.51 -22.54
C MET A 447 -30.48 32.50 -21.99
N PHE A 448 -30.72 31.97 -20.79
CA PHE A 448 -32.05 32.05 -20.16
C PHE A 448 -32.49 33.50 -19.87
N GLN A 449 -31.53 34.41 -19.70
CA GLN A 449 -31.77 35.82 -19.38
C GLN A 449 -31.39 36.77 -20.52
N GLN A 450 -31.19 36.27 -21.74
CA GLN A 450 -30.68 37.06 -22.88
C GLN A 450 -31.43 38.37 -23.13
N HIS A 451 -32.74 38.43 -22.82
CA HIS A 451 -33.56 39.62 -23.02
C HIS A 451 -33.31 40.75 -22.01
N ALA A 452 -32.68 40.43 -20.88
CA ALA A 452 -32.34 41.38 -19.82
C ALA A 452 -30.86 41.80 -19.85
N LEU A 453 -30.05 41.21 -20.74
CA LEU A 453 -28.61 41.45 -20.82
C LEU A 453 -28.26 42.59 -21.78
N PRO A 454 -27.18 43.35 -21.51
CA PRO A 454 -26.79 44.50 -22.33
C PRO A 454 -26.21 44.13 -23.70
N MET A 455 -25.83 42.86 -23.90
CA MET A 455 -25.30 42.32 -25.15
C MET A 455 -25.56 40.80 -25.22
N HIS A 456 -25.29 40.18 -26.36
CA HIS A 456 -25.52 38.74 -26.54
C HIS A 456 -24.67 37.91 -25.57
N PRO A 457 -25.22 36.84 -24.94
CA PRO A 457 -24.49 36.02 -23.98
C PRO A 457 -23.13 35.49 -24.46
N GLU A 458 -23.03 35.07 -25.72
CA GLU A 458 -21.76 34.60 -26.29
C GLU A 458 -20.70 35.69 -26.34
N ASP A 459 -21.09 36.92 -26.70
CA ASP A 459 -20.17 38.06 -26.75
C ASP A 459 -19.76 38.47 -25.32
N MET A 460 -20.68 38.39 -24.35
CA MET A 460 -20.37 38.61 -22.94
C MET A 460 -19.31 37.62 -22.45
N VAL A 461 -19.54 36.32 -22.65
CA VAL A 461 -18.60 35.28 -22.21
C VAL A 461 -17.28 35.39 -22.95
N ALA A 462 -17.27 35.68 -24.26
CA ALA A 462 -16.05 35.94 -25.00
C ALA A 462 -15.24 37.13 -24.43
N GLY A 463 -15.92 38.20 -24.03
CA GLY A 463 -15.30 39.36 -23.38
C GLY A 463 -14.76 39.06 -21.98
N LEU A 464 -15.41 38.20 -21.20
CA LEU A 464 -14.89 37.72 -19.92
C LEU A 464 -13.68 36.80 -20.13
N LEU A 465 -13.75 35.89 -21.11
CA LEU A 465 -12.66 34.98 -21.47
C LEU A 465 -11.41 35.77 -21.90
N GLN A 466 -11.57 36.79 -22.72
CA GLN A 466 -10.46 37.65 -23.10
C GLN A 466 -9.80 38.33 -21.90
N GLN A 467 -10.55 38.64 -20.83
CA GLN A 467 -9.98 39.25 -19.62
C GLN A 467 -9.24 38.25 -18.73
N VAL A 468 -9.68 36.98 -18.64
CA VAL A 468 -8.99 35.96 -17.81
C VAL A 468 -7.76 35.36 -18.50
N HIS A 469 -7.68 35.45 -19.84
CA HIS A 469 -6.56 34.96 -20.65
C HIS A 469 -5.48 36.02 -20.95
N ASN A 470 -5.78 37.30 -20.68
CA ASN A 470 -4.82 38.41 -20.76
C ASN A 470 -4.17 38.66 -19.40
#